data_AF-A0A4S4MZQ3-F1
#
_entry.id   AF-A0A4S4MZQ3-F1
#
_cell.length_a   1.000
_cell.length_b   1.000
_cell.length_c   1.000
_cell.angle_alpha   90.00
_cell.angle_beta   90.00
_cell.angle_gamma   90.00
#
_symmetry.space_group_name_H-M   'P 1'
#
loop_
_entity.id
_entity.type
_entity.pdbx_description
1 polymer ?
#
loop_
_entity_poly.entity_id
_entity_poly.type
_entity_poly.pdbx_seq_one_letter_code
_entity_poly.pdbx_strand_id
1 'polypeptide(L)'
;MRYALALLAAASPALAAVQELWWNLTYVENANPDGLAPRRVIGVNGTWPPPLMDVSQDDLLILHTTNSLDLPATMHHHGMFFNSTSWFDGALGVSQCGIPTGQSFDYIVPINSSGQWGSYWTHAHSNGQYVDGLRTSLVIHPTQEAHQYDEEFTVILGDWYHDEHSVLINQFINIANPGGAEPIPDAALVYFGQNGTYLPPITGRNPDPVTAAVGFNENATLPFQPGKTYRLRIVNTSAFAAFFFWIDGHDMRIIEADGIDTEEYATDIISITVAQRYSVLVTARNDTSANWAIHANMDTVMFDTVPDTLQPNITSSVSYALGAPLTDSGFIDNYHDIADQDLVPVQVIPQLPPATKTFELEVSFDTMDDGTNHAMFNLLTYNTPLVPSVLSQMTLGTNATDQNAYGPYSFVLDHNDIYDIVVKNSDTGKHPFHLHGHKFQLIGRAQDYTSTDPTLNPPLVEGQANPMKRDTVQVPSMNSVTLRIAADNPGVWMFHCHIEWHLEVGLAVLFIEAPIEAQERNAVPQYLIDQCASQNIATSGNAAAHSDPDDLVGLPAGPFPQILGWRPKGIGAMAGCVLTAVIGMLTVTWYALGGHISDAEMEHEERIAAEAKERRGRFLGLAKVFKRS
;
A
#
# COMPACT_ATOMS: atom_id res chain seq x y z
N MET A 1 -16.00 -16.12 68.32
CA MET A 1 -15.21 -17.20 67.70
C MET A 1 -15.93 -17.62 66.43
N ARG A 2 -15.72 -16.89 65.33
CA ARG A 2 -16.40 -17.08 64.03
C ARG A 2 -15.39 -16.88 62.91
N TYR A 3 -15.22 -17.95 62.15
CA TYR A 3 -14.85 -18.11 60.74
C TYR A 3 -13.98 -17.04 60.06
N ALA A 4 -12.73 -17.43 59.78
CA ALA A 4 -11.93 -16.93 58.67
C ALA A 4 -12.24 -17.77 57.42
N LEU A 5 -12.62 -17.12 56.31
CA LEU A 5 -12.61 -17.72 54.98
C LEU A 5 -11.55 -16.96 54.18
N ALA A 6 -10.49 -17.67 53.82
CA ALA A 6 -9.46 -17.18 52.91
C ALA A 6 -10.01 -17.20 51.48
N LEU A 7 -9.99 -16.05 50.80
CA LEU A 7 -10.10 -16.00 49.34
C LEU A 7 -8.78 -16.52 48.76
N LEU A 8 -8.78 -17.75 48.24
CA LEU A 8 -7.80 -18.15 47.24
C LEU A 8 -8.21 -17.49 45.93
N ALA A 9 -7.43 -16.53 45.46
CA ALA A 9 -7.41 -16.16 44.06
C ALA A 9 -6.91 -17.38 43.28
N ALA A 10 -7.77 -17.98 42.48
CA ALA A 10 -7.36 -18.99 41.51
C ALA A 10 -6.56 -18.25 40.43
N ALA A 11 -5.24 -18.24 40.56
CA ALA A 11 -4.37 -17.99 39.41
C ALA A 11 -4.54 -19.19 38.48
N SER A 12 -5.37 -19.03 37.44
CA SER A 12 -5.37 -19.97 36.32
C SER A 12 -3.98 -19.93 35.70
N PRO A 13 -3.24 -21.05 35.61
CA PRO A 13 -2.03 -21.06 34.81
C PRO A 13 -2.44 -20.79 33.36
N ALA A 14 -1.91 -19.73 32.75
CA ALA A 14 -1.97 -19.55 31.31
C ALA A 14 -1.13 -20.69 30.71
N LEU A 15 -1.81 -21.73 30.25
CA LEU A 15 -1.20 -22.76 29.44
C LEU A 15 -1.14 -22.19 28.03
N ALA A 16 0.06 -22.16 27.42
CA ALA A 16 0.23 -21.85 26.00
C ALA A 16 -0.80 -22.64 25.19
N ALA A 17 -1.77 -21.93 24.58
CA ALA A 17 -2.82 -22.55 23.81
C ALA A 17 -2.43 -22.56 22.33
N VAL A 18 -2.91 -23.56 21.60
CA VAL A 18 -2.95 -23.49 20.14
C VAL A 18 -4.29 -22.89 19.79
N GLN A 19 -4.27 -21.68 19.22
CA GLN A 19 -5.45 -21.01 18.71
C GLN A 19 -5.58 -21.31 17.22
N GLU A 20 -6.59 -22.12 16.88
CA GLU A 20 -6.86 -22.51 15.50
C GLU A 20 -8.04 -21.70 14.93
N LEU A 21 -7.87 -21.11 13.75
CA LEU A 21 -8.90 -20.38 13.02
C LEU A 21 -9.13 -21.01 11.65
N TRP A 22 -10.39 -21.20 11.25
CA TRP A 22 -10.76 -21.75 9.94
C TRP A 22 -11.43 -20.69 9.08
N TRP A 23 -10.70 -20.29 8.04
CA TRP A 23 -11.12 -19.25 7.12
C TRP A 23 -11.33 -19.84 5.73
N ASN A 24 -12.55 -19.75 5.22
CA ASN A 24 -12.84 -19.96 3.81
C ASN A 24 -12.97 -18.60 3.12
N LEU A 25 -12.03 -18.28 2.24
CA LEU A 25 -12.02 -17.03 1.47
C LEU A 25 -13.11 -17.10 0.40
N THR A 26 -14.06 -16.18 0.45
CA THR A 26 -15.25 -16.22 -0.41
C THR A 26 -15.64 -14.81 -0.86
N TYR A 27 -16.21 -14.70 -2.06
CA TYR A 27 -16.88 -13.48 -2.46
C TYR A 27 -18.16 -13.24 -1.64
N VAL A 28 -18.39 -11.99 -1.27
CA VAL A 28 -19.62 -11.49 -0.64
C VAL A 28 -20.17 -10.39 -1.52
N GLU A 29 -21.39 -10.59 -2.01
CA GLU A 29 -22.05 -9.67 -2.93
C GLU A 29 -22.77 -8.55 -2.18
N ASN A 30 -22.81 -7.36 -2.78
CA ASN A 30 -23.55 -6.18 -2.30
C ASN A 30 -23.13 -5.66 -0.91
N ALA A 31 -21.84 -5.77 -0.56
CA ALA A 31 -21.34 -5.07 0.62
C ALA A 31 -21.42 -3.55 0.39
N ASN A 32 -21.96 -2.83 1.37
CA ASN A 32 -22.19 -1.39 1.29
C ASN A 32 -21.92 -0.75 2.68
N PRO A 33 -20.65 -0.62 3.10
CA PRO A 33 -20.30 -0.13 4.43
C PRO A 33 -20.49 1.38 4.59
N ASP A 34 -20.36 2.14 3.51
CA ASP A 34 -20.53 3.61 3.50
C ASP A 34 -21.98 4.04 3.23
N GLY A 35 -22.85 3.11 2.83
CA GLY A 35 -24.26 3.37 2.51
C GLY A 35 -24.47 4.05 1.16
N LEU A 36 -23.43 4.18 0.32
CA LEU A 36 -23.48 4.91 -0.94
C LEU A 36 -23.63 3.98 -2.15
N ALA A 37 -22.83 2.91 -2.22
CA ALA A 37 -22.83 1.98 -3.35
C ALA A 37 -22.56 0.53 -2.91
N PRO A 38 -23.39 -0.45 -3.33
CA PRO A 38 -23.09 -1.85 -3.13
C PRO A 38 -22.00 -2.31 -4.10
N ARG A 39 -21.01 -3.06 -3.59
CA ARG A 39 -20.03 -3.77 -4.42
C ARG A 39 -19.77 -5.18 -3.94
N ARG A 40 -19.15 -5.98 -4.80
CA ARG A 40 -18.61 -7.29 -4.42
C ARG A 40 -17.32 -7.10 -3.64
N VAL A 41 -17.12 -7.91 -2.61
CA VAL A 41 -15.92 -7.92 -1.76
C VAL A 41 -15.44 -9.33 -1.52
N ILE A 42 -14.22 -9.45 -1.00
CA ILE A 42 -13.64 -10.68 -0.50
C ILE A 42 -13.81 -10.71 1.02
N GLY A 43 -14.57 -11.69 1.49
CA GLY A 43 -14.82 -11.94 2.90
C GLY A 43 -14.35 -13.32 3.35
N VAL A 44 -14.72 -13.68 4.57
CA VAL A 44 -14.42 -14.98 5.18
C VAL A 44 -15.72 -15.65 5.56
N ASN A 45 -15.86 -16.92 5.21
CA ASN A 45 -17.00 -17.78 5.52
C ASN A 45 -18.34 -17.18 5.06
N GLY A 46 -18.36 -16.50 3.91
CA GLY A 46 -19.55 -15.87 3.33
C GLY A 46 -19.96 -14.56 4.02
N THR A 47 -19.09 -13.97 4.84
CA THR A 47 -19.36 -12.73 5.58
C THR A 47 -18.24 -11.73 5.42
N TRP A 48 -18.58 -10.44 5.48
CA TRP A 48 -17.63 -9.34 5.49
C TRP A 48 -18.06 -8.30 6.55
N PRO A 49 -17.13 -7.67 7.29
CA PRO A 49 -15.67 -7.84 7.24
C PRO A 49 -15.16 -9.21 7.72
N PRO A 50 -13.94 -9.63 7.35
CA PRO A 50 -13.30 -10.80 7.95
C PRO A 50 -13.25 -10.69 9.49
N PRO A 51 -13.39 -11.81 10.25
CA PRO A 51 -13.38 -11.78 11.71
C PRO A 51 -12.11 -11.15 12.29
N LEU A 52 -12.23 -10.47 13.43
CA LEU A 52 -11.07 -9.97 14.18
C LEU A 52 -10.29 -11.12 14.81
N MET A 53 -8.97 -10.99 14.84
CA MET A 53 -8.11 -11.93 15.55
C MET A 53 -7.71 -11.34 16.91
N ASP A 54 -7.86 -12.13 17.97
CA ASP A 54 -7.65 -11.73 19.36
C ASP A 54 -7.04 -12.93 20.10
N VAL A 55 -5.76 -12.82 20.44
CA VAL A 55 -4.93 -13.92 20.96
C VAL A 55 -3.98 -13.43 22.06
N SER A 56 -3.42 -14.33 22.86
CA SER A 56 -2.40 -13.97 23.86
C SER A 56 -0.98 -14.20 23.33
N GLN A 57 0.01 -13.49 23.87
CA GLN A 57 1.42 -13.61 23.44
C GLN A 57 2.02 -15.02 23.64
N ASP A 58 1.41 -15.85 24.50
CA ASP A 58 1.86 -17.21 24.78
C ASP A 58 1.20 -18.25 23.85
N ASP A 59 0.28 -17.81 22.97
CA ASP A 59 -0.47 -18.69 22.08
C ASP A 59 0.31 -18.97 20.78
N LEU A 60 0.11 -20.15 20.19
CA LEU A 60 0.46 -20.42 18.80
C LEU A 60 -0.79 -20.20 17.95
N LEU A 61 -0.75 -19.28 16.99
CA LEU A 61 -1.85 -19.07 16.06
C LEU A 61 -1.66 -19.94 14.81
N ILE A 62 -2.65 -20.77 14.51
CA ILE A 62 -2.73 -21.54 13.27
C ILE A 62 -3.95 -21.06 12.48
N LEU A 63 -3.72 -20.47 11.31
CA LEU A 63 -4.78 -20.02 10.42
C LEU A 63 -4.93 -21.00 9.25
N HIS A 64 -5.97 -21.83 9.31
CA HIS A 64 -6.37 -22.72 8.23
C HIS A 64 -7.14 -21.94 7.17
N THR A 65 -6.45 -21.53 6.11
CA THR A 65 -7.05 -20.74 5.01
C THR A 65 -7.39 -21.64 3.83
N THR A 66 -8.66 -21.69 3.46
CA THR A 66 -9.15 -22.34 2.23
C THR A 66 -9.53 -21.28 1.22
N ASN A 67 -9.02 -21.37 0.00
CA ASN A 67 -9.31 -20.42 -1.06
C ASN A 67 -10.51 -20.87 -1.91
N SER A 68 -11.68 -20.24 -1.77
CA SER A 68 -12.83 -20.44 -2.67
C SER A 68 -13.01 -19.31 -3.70
N LEU A 69 -12.01 -18.45 -3.87
CA LEU A 69 -11.97 -17.42 -4.91
C LEU A 69 -11.51 -18.02 -6.24
N ASP A 70 -11.66 -17.26 -7.32
CA ASP A 70 -11.24 -17.63 -8.68
C ASP A 70 -9.77 -17.25 -8.99
N LEU A 71 -9.09 -16.57 -8.06
CA LEU A 71 -7.67 -16.20 -8.15
C LEU A 71 -6.88 -16.78 -6.97
N PRO A 72 -5.56 -17.01 -7.12
CA PRO A 72 -4.70 -17.34 -5.99
C PRO A 72 -4.77 -16.27 -4.91
N ALA A 73 -4.73 -16.71 -3.65
CA ALA A 73 -4.83 -15.83 -2.49
C ALA A 73 -3.72 -16.13 -1.48
N THR A 74 -3.36 -15.13 -0.69
CA THR A 74 -2.36 -15.23 0.37
C THR A 74 -2.85 -14.50 1.61
N MET A 75 -2.25 -14.77 2.78
CA MET A 75 -2.51 -14.04 4.02
C MET A 75 -1.18 -13.60 4.64
N HIS A 76 -0.90 -12.31 4.63
CA HIS A 76 0.24 -11.71 5.31
C HIS A 76 -0.16 -11.25 6.72
N HIS A 77 0.65 -11.61 7.71
CA HIS A 77 0.47 -11.20 9.10
C HIS A 77 1.42 -10.04 9.38
N HIS A 78 0.94 -8.83 9.09
CA HIS A 78 1.71 -7.59 9.09
C HIS A 78 2.46 -7.40 10.41
N GLY A 79 3.78 -7.23 10.32
CA GLY A 79 4.67 -6.97 11.46
C GLY A 79 5.11 -8.22 12.25
N MET A 80 4.67 -9.43 11.86
CA MET A 80 5.13 -10.67 12.47
C MET A 80 6.49 -11.11 11.94
N PHE A 81 7.34 -11.68 12.79
CA PHE A 81 8.74 -11.96 12.43
C PHE A 81 8.99 -13.23 11.62
N PHE A 82 8.15 -14.27 11.78
CA PHE A 82 8.33 -15.57 11.09
C PHE A 82 9.75 -16.13 11.13
N ASN A 83 10.39 -16.11 12.30
CA ASN A 83 11.79 -16.46 12.43
C ASN A 83 12.09 -17.88 11.94
N SER A 84 12.92 -17.98 10.90
CA SER A 84 13.31 -19.24 10.25
C SER A 84 12.13 -20.03 9.66
N THR A 85 11.01 -19.35 9.37
CA THR A 85 9.81 -19.89 8.71
C THR A 85 9.21 -18.86 7.73
N SER A 86 10.06 -18.15 7.00
CA SER A 86 9.69 -17.04 6.10
C SER A 86 8.63 -17.41 5.05
N TRP A 87 8.47 -18.67 4.68
CA TRP A 87 7.39 -19.12 3.79
C TRP A 87 5.97 -18.93 4.36
N PHE A 88 5.81 -18.72 5.67
CA PHE A 88 4.52 -18.37 6.29
C PHE A 88 4.22 -16.86 6.29
N ASP A 89 5.14 -16.04 5.79
CA ASP A 89 4.99 -14.59 5.75
C ASP A 89 3.82 -14.13 4.88
N GLY A 90 3.50 -14.85 3.81
CA GLY A 90 2.32 -14.59 2.99
C GLY A 90 2.48 -13.64 1.80
N ALA A 91 3.69 -13.16 1.48
CA ALA A 91 3.93 -12.33 0.31
C ALA A 91 3.94 -13.17 -1.01
N LEU A 92 3.01 -12.87 -1.93
CA LEU A 92 2.89 -13.58 -3.21
C LEU A 92 4.15 -13.39 -4.08
N GLY A 93 4.71 -14.49 -4.57
CA GLY A 93 5.93 -14.49 -5.38
C GLY A 93 7.22 -14.24 -4.60
N VAL A 94 7.13 -14.05 -3.27
CA VAL A 94 8.30 -13.92 -2.38
C VAL A 94 8.35 -15.11 -1.44
N SER A 95 7.39 -15.20 -0.51
CA SER A 95 7.34 -16.29 0.48
C SER A 95 6.67 -17.54 -0.06
N GLN A 96 5.70 -17.39 -0.97
CA GLN A 96 4.89 -18.46 -1.53
C GLN A 96 4.28 -18.08 -2.88
N CYS A 97 3.71 -19.06 -3.59
CA CYS A 97 3.05 -18.89 -4.89
C CYS A 97 1.54 -18.58 -4.84
N GLY A 98 0.97 -18.43 -3.64
CA GLY A 98 -0.47 -18.27 -3.45
C GLY A 98 -1.21 -19.61 -3.36
N ILE A 99 -2.29 -19.63 -2.56
CA ILE A 99 -3.16 -20.78 -2.35
C ILE A 99 -4.01 -20.95 -3.62
N PRO A 100 -3.93 -22.07 -4.36
CA PRO A 100 -4.76 -22.29 -5.53
C PRO A 100 -6.26 -22.35 -5.18
N THR A 101 -7.11 -22.00 -6.13
CA THR A 101 -8.57 -22.18 -5.99
C THR A 101 -8.93 -23.61 -5.59
N GLY A 102 -9.76 -23.73 -4.56
CA GLY A 102 -10.23 -25.00 -3.99
C GLY A 102 -9.24 -25.70 -3.07
N GLN A 103 -8.06 -25.13 -2.83
CA GLN A 103 -7.06 -25.68 -1.91
C GLN A 103 -6.99 -24.92 -0.58
N SER A 104 -6.26 -25.50 0.37
CA SER A 104 -6.05 -24.92 1.70
C SER A 104 -4.57 -24.79 2.02
N PHE A 105 -4.24 -23.87 2.92
CA PHE A 105 -2.91 -23.61 3.43
C PHE A 105 -3.01 -23.25 4.91
N ASP A 106 -2.17 -23.86 5.73
CA ASP A 106 -2.12 -23.61 7.16
C ASP A 106 -0.97 -22.65 7.45
N TYR A 107 -1.30 -21.41 7.83
CA TYR A 107 -0.30 -20.45 8.29
C TYR A 107 -0.01 -20.69 9.76
N ILE A 108 1.22 -21.04 10.08
CA ILE A 108 1.68 -21.19 11.47
C ILE A 108 2.35 -19.89 11.87
N VAL A 109 1.67 -19.07 12.67
CA VAL A 109 2.15 -17.76 13.12
C VAL A 109 2.75 -17.91 14.52
N PRO A 110 4.09 -17.81 14.67
CA PRO A 110 4.80 -18.27 15.87
C PRO A 110 4.80 -17.24 17.02
N ILE A 111 3.62 -16.76 17.42
CA ILE A 111 3.43 -15.72 18.45
C ILE A 111 4.10 -16.11 19.77
N ASN A 112 3.83 -17.33 20.26
CA ASN A 112 4.42 -17.90 21.49
C ASN A 112 5.95 -17.89 21.59
N SER A 113 6.66 -17.70 20.48
CA SER A 113 8.12 -17.71 20.43
C SER A 113 8.72 -16.44 19.84
N SER A 114 7.90 -15.49 19.38
CA SER A 114 8.36 -14.25 18.77
C SER A 114 8.70 -13.16 19.80
N GLY A 115 8.14 -13.27 21.02
CA GLY A 115 8.23 -12.21 22.03
C GLY A 115 7.49 -10.94 21.60
N GLN A 116 6.49 -11.06 20.71
CA GLN A 116 5.70 -9.95 20.20
C GLN A 116 4.34 -9.88 20.91
N TRP A 117 3.89 -8.66 21.17
CA TRP A 117 2.55 -8.33 21.63
C TRP A 117 2.15 -6.94 21.12
N GLY A 118 0.88 -6.59 21.29
CA GLY A 118 0.35 -5.30 20.88
C GLY A 118 -0.58 -5.38 19.67
N SER A 119 -0.62 -4.31 18.89
CA SER A 119 -1.59 -4.14 17.80
C SER A 119 -0.98 -4.42 16.41
N TYR A 120 -1.56 -5.40 15.73
CA TYR A 120 -1.17 -5.90 14.41
C TYR A 120 -2.41 -6.02 13.50
N TRP A 121 -2.20 -6.51 12.29
CA TRP A 121 -3.29 -6.80 11.36
C TRP A 121 -2.88 -7.87 10.37
N THR A 122 -3.86 -8.43 9.66
CA THR A 122 -3.66 -9.48 8.67
C THR A 122 -4.44 -9.13 7.43
N HIS A 123 -3.81 -9.23 6.27
CA HIS A 123 -4.40 -8.87 5.00
C HIS A 123 -3.92 -9.78 3.86
N ALA A 124 -4.63 -9.78 2.75
CA ALA A 124 -4.11 -10.42 1.55
C ALA A 124 -2.90 -9.66 1.01
N HIS A 125 -1.88 -10.40 0.55
CA HIS A 125 -0.69 -9.85 -0.11
C HIS A 125 -0.60 -10.39 -1.54
N SER A 126 -1.76 -10.36 -2.22
CA SER A 126 -1.96 -10.92 -3.55
C SER A 126 -3.04 -10.15 -4.30
N ASN A 127 -2.70 -9.66 -5.50
CA ASN A 127 -3.62 -9.13 -6.51
C ASN A 127 -4.55 -7.99 -6.00
N GLY A 128 -4.10 -7.14 -5.07
CA GLY A 128 -4.92 -6.12 -4.41
C GLY A 128 -6.18 -6.64 -3.69
N GLN A 129 -6.23 -7.93 -3.35
CA GLN A 129 -7.40 -8.54 -2.71
C GLN A 129 -7.77 -7.91 -1.35
N TYR A 130 -6.84 -7.25 -0.67
CA TYR A 130 -7.18 -6.56 0.57
C TYR A 130 -7.89 -5.22 0.32
N VAL A 131 -7.65 -4.55 -0.82
CA VAL A 131 -8.45 -3.41 -1.28
C VAL A 131 -9.89 -3.84 -1.48
N ASP A 132 -10.09 -5.07 -1.96
CA ASP A 132 -11.40 -5.71 -2.12
C ASP A 132 -11.94 -6.33 -0.82
N GLY A 133 -11.31 -6.07 0.32
CA GLY A 133 -11.90 -6.31 1.65
C GLY A 133 -11.26 -7.42 2.48
N LEU A 134 -10.29 -8.16 1.95
CA LEU A 134 -9.61 -9.23 2.69
C LEU A 134 -8.53 -8.67 3.64
N ARG A 135 -8.98 -8.01 4.71
CA ARG A 135 -8.17 -7.39 5.78
C ARG A 135 -8.88 -7.44 7.13
N THR A 136 -8.14 -7.60 8.22
CA THR A 136 -8.65 -7.57 9.60
C THR A 136 -7.56 -7.18 10.60
N SER A 137 -7.91 -6.72 11.80
CA SER A 137 -6.93 -6.50 12.87
C SER A 137 -6.57 -7.79 13.60
N LEU A 138 -5.35 -7.81 14.16
CA LEU A 138 -4.83 -8.84 15.05
C LEU A 138 -4.37 -8.17 16.35
N VAL A 139 -4.99 -8.52 17.46
CA VAL A 139 -4.55 -8.09 18.80
C VAL A 139 -3.85 -9.24 19.49
N ILE A 140 -2.64 -8.98 19.99
CA ILE A 140 -1.84 -9.92 20.77
C ILE A 140 -1.69 -9.36 22.19
N HIS A 141 -2.36 -9.98 23.16
CA HIS A 141 -2.35 -9.53 24.55
C HIS A 141 -1.05 -9.95 25.24
N PRO A 142 -0.30 -9.01 25.88
CA PRO A 142 0.87 -9.36 26.66
C PRO A 142 0.48 -10.10 27.95
N THR A 143 1.40 -10.89 28.51
CA THR A 143 1.19 -11.45 29.86
C THR A 143 1.18 -10.39 30.95
N GLN A 144 1.81 -9.24 30.67
CA GLN A 144 1.87 -8.09 31.56
C GLN A 144 1.78 -6.81 30.74
N GLU A 145 0.74 -6.02 30.99
CA GLU A 145 0.58 -4.70 30.40
C GLU A 145 1.61 -3.69 30.94
N ALA A 146 2.18 -2.89 30.05
CA ALA A 146 3.09 -1.79 30.40
C ALA A 146 2.33 -0.59 31.01
N HIS A 147 1.05 -0.43 30.66
CA HIS A 147 0.20 0.68 31.08
C HIS A 147 -1.07 0.19 31.78
N GLN A 148 -1.68 1.03 32.61
CA GLN A 148 -2.91 0.72 33.32
C GLN A 148 -4.11 1.33 32.58
N TYR A 149 -5.13 0.52 32.33
CA TYR A 149 -6.41 0.93 31.75
C TYR A 149 -7.51 -0.01 32.21
N ASP A 150 -8.77 0.44 32.11
CA ASP A 150 -9.93 -0.32 32.57
C ASP A 150 -10.49 -1.25 31.49
N GLU A 151 -10.51 -0.78 30.24
CA GLU A 151 -11.05 -1.50 29.07
C GLU A 151 -10.29 -1.10 27.81
N GLU A 152 -10.43 -1.88 26.74
CA GLU A 152 -9.84 -1.57 25.43
C GLU A 152 -10.81 -1.77 24.28
N PHE A 153 -10.53 -1.07 23.17
CA PHE A 153 -11.22 -1.18 21.89
C PHE A 153 -10.21 -1.11 20.75
N THR A 154 -10.53 -1.77 19.64
CA THR A 154 -9.84 -1.59 18.36
C THR A 154 -10.59 -0.57 17.53
N VAL A 155 -9.87 0.40 16.98
CA VAL A 155 -10.35 1.39 16.02
C VAL A 155 -9.75 1.06 14.66
N ILE A 156 -10.57 0.61 13.72
CA ILE A 156 -10.12 0.29 12.37
C ILE A 156 -10.46 1.44 11.44
N LEU A 157 -9.42 1.97 10.80
CA LEU A 157 -9.51 2.97 9.74
C LEU A 157 -9.27 2.30 8.40
N GLY A 158 -9.97 2.75 7.37
CA GLY A 158 -9.82 2.25 6.01
C GLY A 158 -10.34 3.25 5.00
N ASP A 159 -9.79 3.24 3.81
CA ASP A 159 -10.42 3.79 2.62
C ASP A 159 -11.35 2.75 1.97
N TRP A 160 -12.26 3.25 1.14
CA TRP A 160 -13.26 2.45 0.45
C TRP A 160 -13.42 2.92 -0.98
N TYR A 161 -13.37 1.96 -1.89
CA TYR A 161 -13.61 2.15 -3.30
C TYR A 161 -14.94 1.49 -3.67
N HIS A 162 -15.65 2.04 -4.66
CA HIS A 162 -16.88 1.47 -5.19
C HIS A 162 -16.63 0.46 -6.31
N ASP A 163 -15.50 0.59 -7.01
CA ASP A 163 -15.02 -0.39 -7.99
C ASP A 163 -14.05 -1.38 -7.35
N GLU A 164 -13.97 -2.60 -7.90
CA GLU A 164 -13.00 -3.61 -7.48
C GLU A 164 -11.56 -3.24 -7.90
N HIS A 165 -10.57 -3.71 -7.15
CA HIS A 165 -9.15 -3.49 -7.44
C HIS A 165 -8.80 -3.79 -8.90
N SER A 166 -9.29 -4.93 -9.42
CA SER A 166 -9.03 -5.36 -10.80
C SER A 166 -9.50 -4.35 -11.86
N VAL A 167 -10.50 -3.53 -11.57
CA VAL A 167 -10.95 -2.46 -12.46
C VAL A 167 -10.02 -1.25 -12.31
N LEU A 168 -9.75 -0.85 -11.08
CA LEU A 168 -8.94 0.33 -10.75
C LEU A 168 -7.50 0.19 -11.24
N ILE A 169 -6.87 -0.98 -11.10
CA ILE A 169 -5.50 -1.20 -11.51
C ILE A 169 -5.30 -1.05 -13.03
N ASN A 170 -6.31 -1.43 -13.83
CA ASN A 170 -6.30 -1.26 -15.28
C ASN A 170 -6.48 0.22 -15.71
N GLN A 171 -7.10 1.03 -14.86
CA GLN A 171 -7.19 2.48 -15.06
C GLN A 171 -5.89 3.17 -14.64
N PHE A 172 -5.29 2.69 -13.54
CA PHE A 172 -4.06 3.20 -12.99
C PHE A 172 -2.85 2.94 -13.90
N ILE A 173 -2.57 1.67 -14.22
CA ILE A 173 -1.47 1.26 -15.09
C ILE A 173 -1.90 1.38 -16.54
N ASN A 174 -1.94 2.61 -17.04
CA ASN A 174 -2.48 2.92 -18.36
C ASN A 174 -1.68 4.02 -19.07
N ILE A 175 -1.48 3.88 -20.38
CA ILE A 175 -0.84 4.91 -21.23
C ILE A 175 -1.62 6.23 -21.26
N ALA A 176 -2.91 6.21 -20.91
CA ALA A 176 -3.74 7.39 -20.75
C ALA A 176 -3.60 8.06 -19.37
N ASN A 177 -2.91 7.43 -18.43
CA ASN A 177 -2.54 7.95 -17.12
C ASN A 177 -1.01 8.06 -16.96
N PRO A 178 -0.30 8.81 -17.84
CA PRO A 178 1.16 8.88 -17.80
C PRO A 178 1.70 9.56 -16.53
N GLY A 179 0.87 10.38 -15.88
CA GLY A 179 1.20 11.00 -14.60
C GLY A 179 1.23 10.03 -13.43
N GLY A 180 0.66 8.83 -13.59
CA GLY A 180 0.57 7.87 -12.49
C GLY A 180 -0.36 8.31 -11.38
N ALA A 181 -1.45 9.02 -11.72
CA ALA A 181 -2.42 9.48 -10.74
C ALA A 181 -3.10 8.28 -10.09
N GLU A 182 -2.98 8.13 -8.77
CA GLU A 182 -3.55 7.00 -8.05
C GLU A 182 -5.08 7.04 -8.08
N PRO A 183 -5.74 5.87 -8.08
CA PRO A 183 -7.17 5.80 -7.82
C PRO A 183 -7.49 6.39 -6.44
N ILE A 184 -8.29 7.45 -6.43
CA ILE A 184 -8.76 8.10 -5.20
C ILE A 184 -9.95 7.30 -4.65
N PRO A 185 -10.00 6.97 -3.35
CA PRO A 185 -11.13 6.28 -2.76
C PRO A 185 -12.42 7.11 -2.80
N ASP A 186 -13.56 6.42 -2.83
CA ASP A 186 -14.89 7.03 -2.85
C ASP A 186 -15.38 7.43 -1.45
N ALA A 187 -14.91 6.73 -0.42
CA ALA A 187 -15.26 7.02 0.98
C ALA A 187 -14.16 6.61 1.97
N ALA A 188 -14.25 7.16 3.18
CA ALA A 188 -13.53 6.67 4.35
C ALA A 188 -14.42 5.76 5.20
N LEU A 189 -13.78 4.86 5.93
CA LEU A 189 -14.39 3.93 6.88
C LEU A 189 -13.74 4.06 8.24
N VAL A 190 -14.57 4.21 9.27
CA VAL A 190 -14.21 3.99 10.67
C VAL A 190 -15.20 3.02 11.30
N TYR A 191 -14.68 2.02 11.98
CA TYR A 191 -15.48 1.01 12.68
C TYR A 191 -14.68 0.43 13.84
N PHE A 192 -15.39 -0.23 14.76
CA PHE A 192 -14.85 -0.58 16.06
C PHE A 192 -14.97 -2.06 16.36
N GLY A 193 -14.01 -2.58 17.13
CA GLY A 193 -14.01 -3.93 17.66
C GLY A 193 -13.67 -3.98 19.15
N GLN A 194 -14.07 -5.07 19.80
CA GLN A 194 -13.70 -5.40 21.17
C GLN A 194 -13.67 -6.92 21.34
N ASN A 195 -12.61 -7.44 21.98
CA ASN A 195 -12.46 -8.86 22.34
C ASN A 195 -12.79 -9.81 21.17
N GLY A 196 -12.14 -9.60 20.03
CA GLY A 196 -12.36 -10.40 18.81
C GLY A 196 -13.71 -10.25 18.11
N THR A 197 -14.53 -9.26 18.47
CA THR A 197 -15.86 -9.04 17.84
C THR A 197 -16.08 -7.59 17.42
N TYR A 198 -16.75 -7.38 16.29
CA TYR A 198 -17.12 -6.04 15.83
C TYR A 198 -18.27 -5.46 16.66
N LEU A 199 -18.23 -4.14 16.89
CA LEU A 199 -19.35 -3.45 17.53
C LEU A 199 -20.50 -3.26 16.51
N PRO A 200 -21.75 -3.54 16.94
CA PRO A 200 -22.91 -3.38 16.07
C PRO A 200 -23.21 -1.90 15.80
N PRO A 201 -24.03 -1.58 14.79
CA PRO A 201 -24.49 -0.22 14.55
C PRO A 201 -25.27 0.33 15.75
N ILE A 202 -25.27 1.66 15.91
CA ILE A 202 -26.08 2.36 16.90
C ILE A 202 -27.54 1.89 16.81
N THR A 203 -28.13 1.52 17.95
CA THR A 203 -29.50 0.99 18.01
C THR A 203 -30.51 1.91 17.30
N GLY A 204 -31.30 1.33 16.40
CA GLY A 204 -32.31 2.06 15.62
C GLY A 204 -31.80 2.62 14.29
N ARG A 205 -30.51 2.51 13.99
CA ARG A 205 -29.96 2.69 12.64
C ARG A 205 -30.13 1.40 11.84
N ASN A 206 -30.43 1.54 10.55
CA ASN A 206 -30.67 0.43 9.63
C ASN A 206 -29.67 0.51 8.47
N PRO A 207 -28.40 0.13 8.67
CA PRO A 207 -27.43 -0.03 7.59
C PRO A 207 -27.87 -1.09 6.56
N ASP A 208 -27.15 -1.18 5.45
CA ASP A 208 -27.42 -2.16 4.41
C ASP A 208 -27.40 -3.60 4.96
N PRO A 209 -28.33 -4.49 4.58
CA PRO A 209 -28.44 -5.84 5.13
C PRO A 209 -27.15 -6.66 5.14
N VAL A 210 -26.26 -6.49 4.14
CA VAL A 210 -25.02 -7.28 4.04
C VAL A 210 -23.99 -6.82 5.07
N THR A 211 -23.94 -5.53 5.37
CA THR A 211 -23.00 -4.92 6.32
C THR A 211 -23.62 -4.62 7.69
N ALA A 212 -24.88 -5.02 7.92
CA ALA A 212 -25.65 -4.62 9.08
C ALA A 212 -25.17 -5.17 10.43
N ALA A 213 -24.26 -6.14 10.43
CA ALA A 213 -23.67 -6.66 11.66
C ALA A 213 -22.68 -5.68 12.31
N VAL A 214 -22.18 -4.69 11.56
CA VAL A 214 -21.11 -3.78 12.00
C VAL A 214 -21.57 -2.33 11.87
N GLY A 215 -21.27 -1.52 12.89
CA GLY A 215 -21.44 -0.07 12.80
C GLY A 215 -20.26 0.55 12.03
N PHE A 216 -20.55 1.22 10.92
CA PHE A 216 -19.58 2.01 10.16
C PHE A 216 -19.88 3.51 10.28
N ASN A 217 -18.84 4.32 10.27
CA ASN A 217 -18.89 5.79 10.18
C ASN A 217 -19.82 6.41 11.23
N GLU A 218 -20.83 7.17 10.80
CA GLU A 218 -21.80 7.84 11.67
C GLU A 218 -22.76 6.86 12.38
N ASN A 219 -22.79 5.59 11.94
CA ASN A 219 -23.52 4.51 12.59
C ASN A 219 -22.66 3.74 13.60
N ALA A 220 -21.37 4.04 13.71
CA ALA A 220 -20.46 3.45 14.69
C ALA A 220 -20.42 4.29 15.98
N THR A 221 -20.16 3.66 17.13
CA THR A 221 -19.95 4.37 18.39
C THR A 221 -19.08 3.56 19.37
N LEU A 222 -18.26 4.25 20.16
CA LEU A 222 -17.54 3.68 21.30
C LEU A 222 -18.33 3.94 22.61
N PRO A 223 -18.72 2.90 23.37
CA PRO A 223 -19.48 3.08 24.61
C PRO A 223 -18.55 3.37 25.80
N PHE A 224 -18.44 4.64 26.20
CA PHE A 224 -17.62 5.04 27.34
C PHE A 224 -18.42 5.08 28.64
N GLN A 225 -17.80 4.61 29.72
CA GLN A 225 -18.31 4.74 31.09
C GLN A 225 -17.53 5.86 31.80
N PRO A 226 -18.23 6.77 32.51
CA PRO A 226 -17.60 7.89 33.19
C PRO A 226 -16.46 7.48 34.12
N GLY A 227 -15.33 8.19 34.02
CA GLY A 227 -14.17 8.02 34.90
C GLY A 227 -13.26 6.83 34.56
N LYS A 228 -13.62 5.97 33.60
CA LYS A 228 -12.75 4.89 33.11
C LYS A 228 -11.67 5.41 32.16
N THR A 229 -10.53 4.75 32.12
CA THR A 229 -9.51 4.96 31.10
C THR A 229 -9.52 3.81 30.10
N TYR A 230 -9.61 4.15 28.82
CA TYR A 230 -9.68 3.22 27.70
C TYR A 230 -8.37 3.20 26.93
N ARG A 231 -7.91 2.01 26.54
CA ARG A 231 -6.91 1.84 25.48
C ARG A 231 -7.63 1.73 24.13
N LEU A 232 -7.30 2.60 23.19
CA LEU A 232 -7.79 2.53 21.81
C LEU A 232 -6.66 2.09 20.90
N ARG A 233 -6.78 0.92 20.28
CA ARG A 233 -5.82 0.34 19.32
C ARG A 233 -6.21 0.79 17.92
N ILE A 234 -5.59 1.86 17.43
CA ILE A 234 -5.91 2.48 16.15
C ILE A 234 -5.03 1.84 15.07
N VAL A 235 -5.65 1.28 14.04
CA VAL A 235 -4.97 0.64 12.91
C VAL A 235 -5.50 1.21 11.60
N ASN A 236 -4.58 1.64 10.72
CA ASN A 236 -4.93 2.07 9.38
C ASN A 236 -4.73 0.93 8.38
N THR A 237 -5.83 0.35 7.92
CA THR A 237 -5.87 -0.80 7.00
C THR A 237 -6.12 -0.40 5.54
N SER A 238 -6.05 0.90 5.23
CA SER A 238 -6.32 1.48 3.91
C SER A 238 -5.43 0.94 2.80
N ALA A 239 -5.84 1.12 1.54
CA ALA A 239 -5.00 0.87 0.38
C ALA A 239 -4.09 2.07 0.06
N PHE A 240 -4.55 3.29 0.38
CA PHE A 240 -3.89 4.53 0.00
C PHE A 240 -3.98 5.60 1.09
N ALA A 241 -5.17 5.83 1.66
CA ALA A 241 -5.40 7.00 2.52
C ALA A 241 -4.65 6.93 3.86
N ALA A 242 -3.92 8.00 4.20
CA ALA A 242 -3.57 8.31 5.58
C ALA A 242 -4.73 9.02 6.29
N PHE A 243 -4.74 8.98 7.62
CA PHE A 243 -5.79 9.58 8.44
C PHE A 243 -5.24 10.47 9.54
N PHE A 244 -6.02 11.49 9.87
CA PHE A 244 -5.92 12.27 11.09
C PHE A 244 -7.06 11.88 12.03
N PHE A 245 -6.71 11.33 13.19
CA PHE A 245 -7.67 10.85 14.18
C PHE A 245 -7.63 11.68 15.47
N TRP A 246 -8.79 12.10 15.97
CA TRP A 246 -8.93 12.68 17.31
C TRP A 246 -10.34 12.52 17.88
N ILE A 247 -10.49 12.81 19.17
CA ILE A 247 -11.77 12.74 19.88
C ILE A 247 -12.03 14.08 20.56
N ASP A 248 -13.16 14.70 20.23
CA ASP A 248 -13.50 16.00 20.79
C ASP A 248 -13.65 15.93 22.31
N GLY A 249 -13.09 16.94 23.00
CA GLY A 249 -13.18 17.06 24.45
C GLY A 249 -12.39 16.01 25.24
N HIS A 250 -11.50 15.25 24.59
CA HIS A 250 -10.67 14.24 25.24
C HIS A 250 -9.20 14.44 24.92
N ASP A 251 -8.36 14.29 25.94
CA ASP A 251 -6.91 14.20 25.77
C ASP A 251 -6.54 12.77 25.37
N MET A 252 -5.58 12.63 24.45
CA MET A 252 -5.04 11.33 24.04
C MET A 252 -3.57 11.23 24.44
N ARG A 253 -3.14 10.01 24.78
CA ARG A 253 -1.75 9.71 25.13
C ARG A 253 -1.30 8.46 24.40
N ILE A 254 -0.36 8.57 23.47
CA ILE A 254 0.24 7.42 22.77
C ILE A 254 1.02 6.58 23.77
N ILE A 255 0.81 5.26 23.70
CA ILE A 255 1.47 4.25 24.55
C ILE A 255 2.03 3.07 23.75
N GLU A 256 1.76 3.00 22.45
CA GLU A 256 2.28 1.96 21.57
C GLU A 256 2.38 2.50 20.15
N ALA A 257 3.44 2.13 19.44
CA ALA A 257 3.56 2.30 17.99
C ALA A 257 3.98 0.97 17.35
N ASP A 258 3.18 0.46 16.42
CA ASP A 258 3.43 -0.79 15.67
C ASP A 258 3.80 -1.99 16.58
N GLY A 259 3.12 -2.14 17.73
CA GLY A 259 3.37 -3.19 18.73
C GLY A 259 4.66 -3.01 19.54
N ILE A 260 5.21 -1.79 19.61
CA ILE A 260 6.26 -1.42 20.56
C ILE A 260 5.64 -0.48 21.59
N ASP A 261 5.58 -0.92 22.85
CA ASP A 261 5.14 -0.08 23.96
C ASP A 261 6.08 1.13 24.12
N THR A 262 5.50 2.30 24.33
CA THR A 262 6.19 3.58 24.50
C THR A 262 5.83 4.22 25.84
N GLU A 263 6.70 5.06 26.38
CA GLU A 263 6.28 6.00 27.42
C GLU A 263 5.09 6.83 26.93
N GLU A 264 4.27 7.31 27.87
CA GLU A 264 3.08 8.08 27.53
C GLU A 264 3.48 9.39 26.82
N TYR A 265 3.05 9.53 25.56
CA TYR A 265 3.27 10.74 24.76
C TYR A 265 1.94 11.45 24.51
N ALA A 266 1.76 12.62 25.12
CA ALA A 266 0.52 13.39 24.97
C ALA A 266 0.38 13.95 23.55
N THR A 267 -0.82 13.82 22.97
CA THR A 267 -1.13 14.34 21.65
C THR A 267 -2.60 14.77 21.57
N ASP A 268 -2.88 15.77 20.75
CA ASP A 268 -4.23 16.24 20.41
C ASP A 268 -4.77 15.56 19.14
N ILE A 269 -3.89 15.12 18.24
CA ILE A 269 -4.21 14.42 17.00
C ILE A 269 -3.25 13.27 16.74
N ILE A 270 -3.70 12.27 15.99
CA ILE A 270 -2.87 11.15 15.52
C ILE A 270 -2.89 11.16 13.99
N SER A 271 -1.76 11.52 13.39
CA SER A 271 -1.49 11.25 11.97
C SER A 271 -1.04 9.79 11.82
N ILE A 272 -1.77 9.00 11.04
CA ILE A 272 -1.54 7.57 10.86
C ILE A 272 -1.61 7.21 9.38
N THR A 273 -0.46 6.86 8.81
CA THR A 273 -0.38 6.39 7.41
C THR A 273 -0.81 4.92 7.31
N VAL A 274 -1.01 4.45 6.07
CA VAL A 274 -1.33 3.05 5.79
C VAL A 274 -0.37 2.11 6.53
N ALA A 275 -0.94 1.03 7.07
CA ALA A 275 -0.25 -0.06 7.78
C ALA A 275 0.34 0.27 9.15
N GLN A 276 0.36 1.54 9.57
CA GLN A 276 0.74 1.89 10.93
C GLN A 276 -0.35 1.59 11.94
N ARG A 277 0.08 1.38 13.19
CA ARG A 277 -0.77 1.21 14.37
C ARG A 277 -0.26 2.10 15.49
N TYR A 278 -1.20 2.73 16.20
CA TYR A 278 -0.93 3.39 17.47
C TYR A 278 -1.94 2.91 18.51
N SER A 279 -1.49 2.62 19.73
CA SER A 279 -2.40 2.53 20.88
C SER A 279 -2.37 3.82 21.67
N VAL A 280 -3.54 4.33 22.05
CA VAL A 280 -3.66 5.52 22.91
C VAL A 280 -4.51 5.30 24.14
N LEU A 281 -4.18 5.97 25.24
CA LEU A 281 -5.02 6.07 26.42
C LEU A 281 -5.94 7.28 26.33
N VAL A 282 -7.23 7.05 26.57
CA VAL A 282 -8.27 8.08 26.62
C VAL A 282 -9.06 7.93 27.91
N THR A 283 -9.05 8.95 28.76
CA THR A 283 -9.82 8.92 30.02
C THR A 283 -11.21 9.53 29.81
N ALA A 284 -12.23 8.73 30.08
CA ALA A 284 -13.61 9.12 29.98
C ALA A 284 -13.97 10.19 31.03
N ARG A 285 -14.61 11.26 30.56
CA ARG A 285 -15.08 12.37 31.37
C ARG A 285 -16.11 11.89 32.40
N ASN A 286 -16.20 12.58 33.53
CA ASN A 286 -17.23 12.30 34.53
C ASN A 286 -18.62 12.82 34.13
N ASP A 287 -18.69 13.74 33.17
CA ASP A 287 -19.94 14.34 32.70
C ASP A 287 -20.57 13.52 31.58
N THR A 288 -21.80 13.07 31.78
CA THR A 288 -22.61 12.30 30.82
C THR A 288 -23.65 13.16 30.10
N SER A 289 -23.59 14.49 30.21
CA SER A 289 -24.57 15.40 29.60
C SER A 289 -24.46 15.48 28.07
N ALA A 290 -23.33 15.03 27.50
CA ALA A 290 -23.06 15.03 26.08
C ALA A 290 -22.31 13.76 25.64
N ASN A 291 -22.54 13.40 24.38
CA ASN A 291 -21.70 12.49 23.60
C ASN A 291 -20.69 13.32 22.80
N TRP A 292 -19.62 12.71 22.32
CA TRP A 292 -18.50 13.45 21.70
C TRP A 292 -18.17 12.87 20.33
N ALA A 293 -17.89 13.75 19.38
CA ALA A 293 -17.47 13.35 18.05
C ALA A 293 -16.07 12.70 18.07
N ILE A 294 -15.94 11.62 17.31
CA ILE A 294 -14.66 11.05 16.91
C ILE A 294 -14.45 11.48 15.47
N HIS A 295 -13.31 12.05 15.15
CA HIS A 295 -12.96 12.46 13.79
C HIS A 295 -11.88 11.54 13.23
N ALA A 296 -12.07 11.10 11.99
CA ALA A 296 -11.12 10.31 11.22
C ALA A 296 -11.07 10.87 9.80
N ASN A 297 -10.23 11.89 9.60
CA ASN A 297 -10.21 12.65 8.36
C ASN A 297 -9.06 12.17 7.47
N MET A 298 -9.34 11.91 6.20
CA MET A 298 -8.30 11.55 5.23
C MET A 298 -7.30 12.68 5.02
N ASP A 299 -6.02 12.34 4.86
CA ASP A 299 -5.00 13.29 4.43
C ASP A 299 -5.11 13.55 2.93
N THR A 300 -5.92 14.54 2.57
CA THR A 300 -6.18 14.91 1.17
C THR A 300 -4.97 15.49 0.45
N VAL A 301 -3.89 15.83 1.15
CA VAL A 301 -2.61 16.24 0.51
C VAL A 301 -2.00 15.09 -0.29
N MET A 302 -2.35 13.85 0.04
CA MET A 302 -1.91 12.67 -0.70
C MET A 302 -2.66 12.48 -2.03
N PHE A 303 -3.79 13.15 -2.25
CA PHE A 303 -4.60 12.95 -3.45
C PHE A 303 -4.27 13.99 -4.51
N ASP A 304 -3.97 13.54 -5.74
CA ASP A 304 -3.73 14.41 -6.90
C ASP A 304 -4.85 15.42 -7.12
N THR A 305 -6.09 14.98 -6.93
CA THR A 305 -7.28 15.82 -6.91
C THR A 305 -8.23 15.30 -5.84
N VAL A 306 -9.03 16.18 -5.23
CA VAL A 306 -10.09 15.76 -4.32
C VAL A 306 -11.42 15.85 -5.08
N PRO A 307 -12.06 14.71 -5.42
CA PRO A 307 -13.34 14.74 -6.11
C PRO A 307 -14.43 15.41 -5.26
N ASP A 308 -15.32 16.18 -5.89
CA ASP A 308 -16.46 16.81 -5.19
C ASP A 308 -17.40 15.79 -4.51
N THR A 309 -17.35 14.53 -4.95
CA THR A 309 -18.13 13.41 -4.41
C THR A 309 -17.54 12.82 -3.13
N LEU A 310 -16.24 12.99 -2.89
CA LEU A 310 -15.56 12.44 -1.72
C LEU A 310 -15.86 13.30 -0.49
N GLN A 311 -16.32 12.65 0.60
CA GLN A 311 -16.34 13.24 1.93
C GLN A 311 -15.09 12.77 2.69
N PRO A 312 -13.98 13.52 2.69
CA PRO A 312 -12.74 13.08 3.33
C PRO A 312 -12.82 13.13 4.85
N ASN A 313 -13.80 13.87 5.41
CA ASN A 313 -13.96 14.04 6.84
C ASN A 313 -15.07 13.12 7.34
N ILE A 314 -14.73 12.15 8.17
CA ILE A 314 -15.69 11.19 8.73
C ILE A 314 -15.81 11.40 10.23
N THR A 315 -17.06 11.46 10.68
CA THR A 315 -17.41 11.61 12.09
C THR A 315 -18.09 10.35 12.59
N SER A 316 -17.53 9.79 13.66
CA SER A 316 -18.15 8.78 14.51
C SER A 316 -18.38 9.35 15.92
N SER A 317 -18.62 8.53 16.95
CA SER A 317 -18.94 9.05 18.28
C SER A 317 -18.42 8.22 19.44
N VAL A 318 -18.10 8.90 20.54
CA VAL A 318 -18.07 8.34 21.88
C VAL A 318 -19.42 8.59 22.55
N SER A 319 -20.07 7.50 23.00
CA SER A 319 -21.36 7.54 23.69
C SER A 319 -21.18 7.32 25.18
N TYR A 320 -21.60 8.32 25.98
CA TYR A 320 -21.69 8.26 27.44
C TYR A 320 -23.08 7.88 27.92
N ALA A 321 -24.11 8.34 27.21
CA ALA A 321 -25.50 8.09 27.54
C ALA A 321 -26.36 8.06 26.29
N LEU A 322 -27.26 7.08 26.22
CA LEU A 322 -28.20 6.94 25.12
C LEU A 322 -29.10 8.19 25.03
N GLY A 323 -29.08 8.86 23.88
CA GLY A 323 -29.92 10.04 23.60
C GLY A 323 -29.33 11.38 24.07
N ALA A 324 -28.14 11.41 24.68
CA ALA A 324 -27.43 12.66 24.92
C ALA A 324 -27.02 13.33 23.58
N PRO A 325 -27.00 14.68 23.51
CA PRO A 325 -26.59 15.38 22.29
C PRO A 325 -25.13 15.09 21.94
N LEU A 326 -24.85 14.95 20.64
CA LEU A 326 -23.49 14.86 20.12
C LEU A 326 -22.87 16.26 20.10
N THR A 327 -21.73 16.42 20.77
CA THR A 327 -20.89 17.60 20.69
C THR A 327 -19.86 17.38 19.61
N ASP A 328 -19.87 18.27 18.62
CA ASP A 328 -18.91 18.32 17.51
C ASP A 328 -18.29 19.71 17.52
N SER A 329 -16.99 19.75 17.77
CA SER A 329 -16.18 20.97 17.89
C SER A 329 -15.72 21.48 16.52
N GLY A 330 -15.99 20.73 15.45
CA GLY A 330 -15.57 21.03 14.09
C GLY A 330 -14.10 20.68 13.82
N PHE A 331 -13.54 21.33 12.80
CA PHE A 331 -12.19 21.03 12.32
C PHE A 331 -11.09 21.63 13.19
N ILE A 332 -9.96 20.93 13.23
CA ILE A 332 -8.70 21.47 13.75
C ILE A 332 -8.07 22.33 12.64
N ASP A 333 -7.59 23.53 13.00
CA ASP A 333 -7.07 24.51 12.04
C ASP A 333 -5.82 24.01 11.29
N ASN A 334 -4.97 23.21 11.94
CA ASN A 334 -3.75 22.66 11.35
C ASN A 334 -3.55 21.21 11.79
N TYR A 335 -3.52 20.29 10.84
CA TYR A 335 -3.03 18.93 11.07
C TYR A 335 -1.50 18.89 11.11
N HIS A 336 -0.95 17.99 11.91
CA HIS A 336 0.48 17.74 11.98
C HIS A 336 0.77 16.25 12.12
N ASP A 337 1.96 15.85 11.66
CA ASP A 337 2.42 14.48 11.80
C ASP A 337 2.89 14.18 13.23
N ILE A 338 2.94 12.91 13.58
CA ILE A 338 3.58 12.45 14.83
C ILE A 338 5.09 12.44 14.61
N ALA A 339 5.82 13.13 15.49
CA ALA A 339 7.28 13.03 15.55
C ALA A 339 7.65 11.67 16.16
N ASP A 340 7.70 10.63 15.32
CA ASP A 340 7.94 9.25 15.77
C ASP A 340 9.30 9.04 16.45
N GLN A 341 10.30 9.89 16.18
CA GLN A 341 11.57 9.91 16.91
C GLN A 341 11.45 10.37 18.36
N ASP A 342 10.38 11.10 18.72
CA ASP A 342 10.12 11.57 20.07
C ASP A 342 9.41 10.49 20.93
N LEU A 343 8.93 9.42 20.31
CA LEU A 343 8.37 8.27 21.02
C LEU A 343 9.49 7.44 21.65
N VAL A 344 9.43 7.26 22.96
CA VAL A 344 10.46 6.55 23.74
C VAL A 344 9.96 5.15 24.05
N PRO A 345 10.57 4.06 23.53
CA PRO A 345 10.17 2.70 23.88
C PRO A 345 10.30 2.42 25.39
N VAL A 346 9.32 1.75 25.99
CA VAL A 346 9.36 1.31 27.40
C VAL A 346 10.52 0.34 27.64
N GLN A 347 10.70 -0.59 26.70
CA GLN A 347 11.86 -1.48 26.70
C GLN A 347 13.06 -0.75 26.10
N VAL A 348 14.02 -0.43 26.95
CA VAL A 348 15.25 0.26 26.54
C VAL A 348 16.12 -0.69 25.73
N ILE A 349 16.19 -0.46 24.42
CA ILE A 349 17.06 -1.19 23.51
C ILE A 349 18.03 -0.18 22.89
N PRO A 350 19.34 -0.23 23.21
CA PRO A 350 20.30 0.71 22.64
C PRO A 350 20.40 0.54 21.13
N GLN A 351 20.84 1.60 20.46
CA GLN A 351 21.15 1.55 19.03
C GLN A 351 22.09 0.38 18.73
N LEU A 352 21.78 -0.36 17.67
CA LEU A 352 22.66 -1.38 17.11
C LEU A 352 24.02 -0.75 16.75
N PRO A 353 25.10 -1.55 16.74
CA PRO A 353 26.42 -1.08 16.31
C PRO A 353 26.36 -0.35 14.95
N PRO A 354 27.37 0.48 14.62
CA PRO A 354 27.44 1.11 13.30
C PRO A 354 27.30 0.08 12.18
N ALA A 355 26.48 0.42 11.18
CA ALA A 355 26.20 -0.47 10.07
C ALA A 355 27.47 -0.81 9.28
N THR A 356 27.58 -2.07 8.87
CA THR A 356 28.63 -2.57 7.98
C THR A 356 28.26 -2.39 6.51
N LYS A 357 26.96 -2.32 6.21
CA LYS A 357 26.38 -2.12 4.88
C LYS A 357 25.33 -1.01 4.92
N THR A 358 25.27 -0.18 3.89
CA THR A 358 24.24 0.85 3.74
C THR A 358 23.64 0.77 2.35
N PHE A 359 22.31 0.66 2.29
CA PHE A 359 21.54 0.64 1.06
C PHE A 359 20.78 1.96 0.95
N GLU A 360 21.23 2.83 0.05
CA GLU A 360 20.49 4.03 -0.29
C GLU A 360 19.44 3.69 -1.34
N LEU A 361 18.18 3.97 -1.02
CA LEU A 361 17.03 3.67 -1.85
C LEU A 361 16.32 4.99 -2.16
N GLU A 362 16.57 5.54 -3.34
CA GLU A 362 15.89 6.74 -3.83
C GLU A 362 14.59 6.35 -4.54
N VAL A 363 13.48 6.88 -4.00
CA VAL A 363 12.11 6.67 -4.50
C VAL A 363 11.85 7.66 -5.62
N SER A 364 11.38 7.17 -6.76
CA SER A 364 10.97 8.00 -7.89
C SER A 364 9.84 7.35 -8.69
N PHE A 365 9.03 8.16 -9.36
CA PHE A 365 7.99 7.74 -10.28
C PHE A 365 8.20 8.41 -11.63
N ASP A 366 8.04 7.67 -12.72
CA ASP A 366 8.09 8.25 -14.07
C ASP A 366 7.32 7.38 -15.08
N THR A 367 6.99 7.98 -16.22
CA THR A 367 6.51 7.22 -17.37
C THR A 367 7.66 6.42 -17.98
N MET A 368 7.44 5.11 -18.13
CA MET A 368 8.43 4.16 -18.62
C MET A 368 8.34 3.97 -20.14
N ASP A 369 9.20 3.15 -20.72
CA ASP A 369 9.35 2.98 -22.17
C ASP A 369 8.18 2.28 -22.87
N ASP A 370 7.29 1.65 -22.12
CA ASP A 370 5.99 1.13 -22.55
C ASP A 370 4.85 2.18 -22.48
N GLY A 371 5.12 3.33 -21.85
CA GLY A 371 4.20 4.46 -21.74
C GLY A 371 3.34 4.47 -20.48
N THR A 372 3.48 3.50 -19.57
CA THR A 372 2.80 3.51 -18.26
C THR A 372 3.70 4.13 -17.18
N ASN A 373 3.10 4.64 -16.11
CA ASN A 373 3.85 5.17 -14.98
C ASN A 373 4.26 4.03 -14.03
N HIS A 374 5.51 4.02 -13.59
CA HIS A 374 5.98 3.06 -12.59
C HIS A 374 6.78 3.72 -11.47
N ALA A 375 6.70 3.06 -10.32
CA ALA A 375 7.53 3.37 -9.18
C ALA A 375 8.88 2.66 -9.28
N MET A 376 9.89 3.30 -8.72
CA MET A 376 11.27 2.81 -8.78
C MET A 376 12.00 3.07 -7.47
N PHE A 377 12.88 2.14 -7.12
CA PHE A 377 14.04 2.41 -6.28
C PHE A 377 15.29 2.49 -7.14
N ASN A 378 16.02 3.60 -7.07
CA ASN A 378 17.27 3.79 -7.82
C ASN A 378 17.12 3.52 -9.34
N LEU A 379 16.01 3.98 -9.93
CA LEU A 379 15.65 3.77 -11.33
C LEU A 379 15.37 2.30 -11.73
N LEU A 380 15.09 1.44 -10.76
CA LEU A 380 14.70 0.04 -10.95
C LEU A 380 13.30 -0.19 -10.41
N THR A 381 12.47 -0.81 -11.23
CA THR A 381 11.12 -1.26 -10.86
C THR A 381 11.17 -2.73 -10.45
N TYR A 382 10.60 -3.04 -9.29
CA TYR A 382 10.45 -4.42 -8.84
C TYR A 382 9.51 -5.19 -9.76
N ASN A 383 9.90 -6.42 -10.10
CA ASN A 383 9.04 -7.36 -10.77
C ASN A 383 9.06 -8.68 -10.02
N THR A 384 7.92 -9.34 -9.96
CA THR A 384 7.81 -10.65 -9.32
C THR A 384 8.68 -11.69 -10.04
N PRO A 385 9.55 -12.43 -9.33
CA PRO A 385 10.39 -13.47 -9.94
C PRO A 385 9.56 -14.67 -10.41
N LEU A 386 10.15 -15.51 -11.28
CA LEU A 386 9.51 -16.73 -11.80
C LEU A 386 9.49 -17.87 -10.77
N VAL A 387 10.37 -17.81 -9.78
CA VAL A 387 10.45 -18.70 -8.62
C VAL A 387 10.25 -17.85 -7.38
N PRO A 388 9.34 -18.19 -6.45
CA PRO A 388 9.23 -17.50 -5.18
C PRO A 388 10.60 -17.39 -4.50
N SER A 389 11.01 -16.19 -4.09
CA SER A 389 12.38 -15.93 -3.62
C SER A 389 12.81 -16.81 -2.44
N VAL A 390 11.89 -17.19 -1.55
CA VAL A 390 12.15 -18.18 -0.50
C VAL A 390 12.48 -19.55 -1.09
N LEU A 391 11.79 -20.01 -2.14
CA LEU A 391 12.15 -21.26 -2.81
C LEU A 391 13.51 -21.18 -3.52
N SER A 392 13.86 -20.03 -4.12
CA SER A 392 15.21 -19.81 -4.63
C SER A 392 16.26 -19.92 -3.52
N GLN A 393 16.05 -19.24 -2.39
CA GLN A 393 16.91 -19.35 -1.21
C GLN A 393 17.07 -20.78 -0.74
N MET A 394 16.01 -21.58 -0.74
CA MET A 394 16.04 -22.93 -0.19
C MET A 394 16.56 -24.00 -1.17
N THR A 395 16.70 -23.69 -2.47
CA THR A 395 17.03 -24.69 -3.50
C THR A 395 18.35 -24.45 -4.23
N LEU A 396 18.94 -23.26 -4.13
CA LEU A 396 20.19 -22.92 -4.81
C LEU A 396 21.46 -23.45 -4.11
N GLY A 397 21.33 -24.02 -2.91
CA GLY A 397 22.49 -24.45 -2.12
C GLY A 397 23.43 -23.27 -1.84
N THR A 398 24.73 -23.45 -2.06
CA THR A 398 25.72 -22.37 -1.87
C THR A 398 25.54 -21.20 -2.83
N ASN A 399 24.90 -21.40 -3.98
CA ASN A 399 24.64 -20.30 -4.93
C ASN A 399 23.60 -19.31 -4.40
N ALA A 400 22.88 -19.65 -3.32
CA ALA A 400 21.96 -18.73 -2.65
C ALA A 400 22.67 -17.53 -2.01
N THR A 401 24.00 -17.55 -1.84
CA THR A 401 24.76 -16.37 -1.40
C THR A 401 25.05 -15.39 -2.54
N ASP A 402 24.74 -15.74 -3.78
CA ASP A 402 24.92 -14.87 -4.93
C ASP A 402 23.72 -13.94 -5.09
N GLN A 403 23.96 -12.63 -5.03
CA GLN A 403 22.90 -11.63 -5.20
C GLN A 403 22.26 -11.69 -6.60
N ASN A 404 23.04 -12.01 -7.64
CA ASN A 404 22.52 -12.09 -9.01
C ASN A 404 21.40 -13.13 -9.12
N ALA A 405 21.44 -14.18 -8.30
CA ALA A 405 20.44 -15.25 -8.32
C ALA A 405 19.02 -14.77 -7.97
N TYR A 406 18.88 -13.58 -7.37
CA TYR A 406 17.58 -13.02 -6.98
C TYR A 406 17.13 -11.83 -7.82
N GLY A 407 17.87 -11.53 -8.90
CA GLY A 407 17.58 -10.38 -9.76
C GLY A 407 18.09 -9.04 -9.20
N PRO A 408 17.87 -7.93 -9.94
CA PRO A 408 18.52 -6.65 -9.68
C PRO A 408 17.95 -5.85 -8.50
N TYR A 409 16.82 -6.27 -7.93
CA TYR A 409 16.07 -5.60 -6.85
C TYR A 409 16.20 -6.34 -5.50
N SER A 410 17.30 -7.08 -5.33
CA SER A 410 17.51 -8.01 -4.24
C SER A 410 18.89 -7.80 -3.62
N PHE A 411 18.99 -7.87 -2.30
CA PHE A 411 20.23 -7.70 -1.54
C PHE A 411 20.50 -8.91 -0.65
N VAL A 412 21.68 -9.52 -0.77
CA VAL A 412 22.07 -10.66 0.07
C VAL A 412 22.88 -10.18 1.27
N LEU A 413 22.50 -10.67 2.46
CA LEU A 413 23.08 -10.29 3.74
C LEU A 413 23.65 -11.52 4.45
N ASP A 414 24.81 -11.35 5.09
CA ASP A 414 25.38 -12.39 5.93
C ASP A 414 24.69 -12.38 7.30
N HIS A 415 24.71 -13.51 8.00
CA HIS A 415 24.07 -13.61 9.31
C HIS A 415 24.68 -12.63 10.32
N ASN A 416 23.82 -11.84 10.97
CA ASN A 416 24.14 -10.76 11.91
C ASN A 416 24.90 -9.56 11.32
N ASP A 417 24.86 -9.38 9.98
CA ASP A 417 25.19 -8.08 9.41
C ASP A 417 24.32 -7.00 10.07
N ILE A 418 24.92 -5.87 10.41
CA ILE A 418 24.16 -4.67 10.77
C ILE A 418 24.11 -3.79 9.55
N TYR A 419 22.92 -3.46 9.07
CA TYR A 419 22.75 -2.69 7.85
C TYR A 419 21.78 -1.54 8.04
N ASP A 420 22.06 -0.47 7.28
CA ASP A 420 21.19 0.70 7.22
C ASP A 420 20.43 0.69 5.88
N ILE A 421 19.11 0.91 5.93
CA ILE A 421 18.30 1.31 4.78
C ILE A 421 18.10 2.82 4.88
N VAL A 422 18.60 3.56 3.89
CA VAL A 422 18.39 5.01 3.77
C VAL A 422 17.39 5.25 2.66
N VAL A 423 16.15 5.54 3.02
CA VAL A 423 15.10 5.87 2.04
C VAL A 423 15.13 7.35 1.77
N LYS A 424 15.29 7.75 0.50
CA LYS A 424 15.27 9.13 0.04
C LYS A 424 14.05 9.33 -0.83
N ASN A 425 13.13 10.20 -0.43
CA ASN A 425 11.90 10.41 -1.18
C ASN A 425 12.03 11.58 -2.16
N SER A 426 12.31 11.29 -3.44
CA SER A 426 12.34 12.31 -4.48
C SER A 426 10.96 12.65 -5.05
N ASP A 427 9.93 11.90 -4.66
CA ASP A 427 8.56 12.10 -5.11
C ASP A 427 7.86 13.23 -4.32
N THR A 428 6.79 13.78 -4.90
CA THR A 428 5.99 14.84 -4.29
C THR A 428 5.01 14.35 -3.23
N GLY A 429 4.75 13.04 -3.16
CA GLY A 429 3.85 12.38 -2.23
C GLY A 429 4.51 11.94 -0.92
N LYS A 430 3.68 11.44 -0.01
CA LYS A 430 4.08 10.78 1.25
C LYS A 430 4.01 9.27 1.04
N HIS A 431 5.04 8.52 1.44
CA HIS A 431 5.04 7.06 1.32
C HIS A 431 5.23 6.36 2.68
N PRO A 432 4.36 5.41 3.06
CA PRO A 432 4.60 4.47 4.15
C PRO A 432 5.48 3.30 3.69
N PHE A 433 6.70 3.20 4.19
CA PHE A 433 7.56 2.04 3.91
C PHE A 433 7.49 1.01 5.03
N HIS A 434 7.22 -0.24 4.64
CA HIS A 434 7.12 -1.40 5.52
C HIS A 434 8.25 -2.38 5.26
N LEU A 435 8.81 -2.97 6.33
CA LEU A 435 9.78 -4.07 6.27
C LEU A 435 9.19 -5.33 6.89
N HIS A 436 9.15 -6.41 6.12
CA HIS A 436 8.74 -7.72 6.61
C HIS A 436 9.79 -8.33 7.56
N GLY A 437 9.37 -9.22 8.46
CA GLY A 437 10.28 -10.02 9.29
C GLY A 437 11.01 -9.28 10.41
N HIS A 438 10.94 -7.95 10.45
CA HIS A 438 11.75 -7.10 11.33
C HIS A 438 10.99 -5.90 11.90
N LYS A 439 11.47 -5.41 13.05
CA LYS A 439 11.20 -4.05 13.52
C LYS A 439 12.52 -3.28 13.52
N PHE A 440 12.66 -2.34 12.59
CA PHE A 440 13.86 -1.53 12.42
C PHE A 440 13.98 -0.45 13.49
N GLN A 441 15.21 -0.02 13.81
CA GLN A 441 15.48 1.18 14.60
C GLN A 441 15.45 2.41 13.70
N LEU A 442 14.61 3.39 14.01
CA LEU A 442 14.60 4.68 13.34
C LEU A 442 15.68 5.57 13.93
N ILE A 443 16.82 5.68 13.26
CA ILE A 443 18.02 6.33 13.80
C ILE A 443 18.32 7.71 13.19
N GLY A 444 17.68 8.06 12.08
CA GLY A 444 17.88 9.34 11.42
C GLY A 444 16.70 9.77 10.58
N ARG A 445 16.49 11.09 10.50
CA ARG A 445 15.55 11.76 9.60
C ARG A 445 16.20 13.00 9.01
N ALA A 446 15.86 13.29 7.77
CA ALA A 446 16.24 14.52 7.07
C ALA A 446 14.99 15.13 6.43
N GLN A 447 14.86 16.45 6.47
CA GLN A 447 13.69 17.19 5.96
C GLN A 447 13.85 17.63 4.50
N ASP A 448 15.08 17.67 4.00
CA ASP A 448 15.36 17.91 2.59
C ASP A 448 16.65 17.19 2.25
N TYR A 449 16.58 15.93 1.83
CA TYR A 449 17.76 15.08 1.63
C TYR A 449 18.75 15.63 0.57
N THR A 450 18.35 16.64 -0.21
CA THR A 450 19.20 17.32 -1.19
C THR A 450 19.96 18.53 -0.62
N SER A 451 19.52 19.04 0.53
CA SER A 451 20.14 20.19 1.21
C SER A 451 21.45 19.82 1.90
N THR A 452 22.31 20.82 2.08
CA THR A 452 23.51 20.71 2.93
C THR A 452 23.34 21.40 4.28
N ASP A 453 22.15 21.95 4.55
CA ASP A 453 21.83 22.62 5.81
C ASP A 453 21.69 21.59 6.94
N PRO A 454 22.55 21.63 7.98
CA PRO A 454 22.49 20.68 9.09
C PRO A 454 21.24 20.85 9.98
N THR A 455 20.46 21.91 9.80
CA THR A 455 19.17 22.07 10.49
C THR A 455 18.05 21.27 9.83
N LEU A 456 18.09 21.14 8.49
CA LEU A 456 17.18 20.31 7.72
C LEU A 456 17.66 18.85 7.71
N ASN A 457 18.99 18.65 7.66
CA ASN A 457 19.64 17.35 7.58
C ASN A 457 20.61 17.18 8.76
N PRO A 458 20.09 16.97 9.98
CA PRO A 458 20.94 16.74 11.14
C PRO A 458 21.86 15.53 10.89
N PRO A 459 23.18 15.64 11.22
CA PRO A 459 24.08 14.49 11.12
C PRO A 459 23.56 13.31 11.94
N LEU A 460 23.73 12.10 11.40
CA LEU A 460 23.36 10.88 12.11
C LEU A 460 24.10 10.81 13.46
N VAL A 461 23.33 10.66 14.53
CA VAL A 461 23.86 10.48 15.88
C VAL A 461 24.01 8.99 16.15
N GLU A 462 25.25 8.53 16.28
CA GLU A 462 25.57 7.16 16.68
C GLU A 462 25.53 6.99 18.21
N GLY A 463 25.21 5.79 18.67
CA GLY A 463 25.13 5.44 20.08
C GLY A 463 23.88 5.97 20.80
N GLN A 464 22.76 6.13 20.09
CA GLN A 464 21.48 6.50 20.70
C GLN A 464 21.09 5.48 21.78
N ALA A 465 20.68 5.98 22.95
CA ALA A 465 20.42 5.14 24.10
C ALA A 465 19.16 4.27 23.95
N ASN A 466 18.16 4.76 23.21
CA ASN A 466 16.87 4.10 23.05
C ASN A 466 16.14 4.60 21.78
N PRO A 467 16.66 4.35 20.56
CA PRO A 467 15.97 4.75 19.34
C PRO A 467 14.62 4.05 19.21
N MET A 468 13.63 4.75 18.65
CA MET A 468 12.31 4.18 18.38
C MET A 468 12.43 2.98 17.43
N LYS A 469 11.65 1.93 17.68
CA LYS A 469 11.53 0.76 16.81
C LYS A 469 10.12 0.63 16.26
N ARG A 470 10.01 0.24 14.99
CA ARG A 470 8.73 -0.05 14.33
C ARG A 470 8.91 -0.86 13.05
N ASP A 471 7.81 -1.24 12.42
CA ASP A 471 7.81 -1.97 11.14
C ASP A 471 7.32 -1.15 9.94
N THR A 472 6.66 0.01 10.14
CA THR A 472 6.21 0.89 9.06
C THR A 472 6.52 2.36 9.33
N VAL A 473 7.22 3.05 8.43
CA VAL A 473 7.61 4.47 8.60
C VAL A 473 7.08 5.33 7.46
N GLN A 474 6.53 6.50 7.80
CA GLN A 474 6.17 7.50 6.79
C GLN A 474 7.39 8.33 6.39
N VAL A 475 7.56 8.51 5.08
CA VAL A 475 8.56 9.38 4.47
C VAL A 475 7.83 10.43 3.63
N PRO A 476 7.68 11.66 4.14
CA PRO A 476 7.13 12.76 3.35
C PRO A 476 7.99 13.12 2.14
N SER A 477 7.44 13.92 1.23
CA SER A 477 8.17 14.45 0.07
C SER A 477 9.45 15.16 0.50
N MET A 478 10.53 14.97 -0.28
CA MET A 478 11.86 15.51 -0.04
C MET A 478 12.55 15.07 1.25
N ASN A 479 11.88 14.31 2.11
CA ASN A 479 12.47 13.80 3.33
C ASN A 479 13.30 12.54 3.06
N SER A 480 14.16 12.19 4.01
CA SER A 480 14.77 10.86 4.09
C SER A 480 14.70 10.30 5.50
N VAL A 481 14.77 8.98 5.59
CA VAL A 481 14.84 8.24 6.86
C VAL A 481 15.99 7.24 6.82
N THR A 482 16.66 7.03 7.95
CA THR A 482 17.68 6.00 8.13
C THR A 482 17.18 4.95 9.12
N LEU A 483 17.03 3.74 8.63
CA LEU A 483 16.52 2.58 9.35
C LEU A 483 17.68 1.62 9.60
N ARG A 484 17.93 1.24 10.85
CA ARG A 484 19.00 0.28 11.20
C ARG A 484 18.42 -1.06 11.62
N ILE A 485 18.97 -2.13 11.04
CA ILE A 485 18.49 -3.49 11.18
C ILE A 485 19.67 -4.43 11.43
N ALA A 486 19.42 -5.51 12.18
CA ALA A 486 20.34 -6.64 12.28
C ALA A 486 19.77 -7.79 11.43
N ALA A 487 20.59 -8.39 10.56
CA ALA A 487 20.23 -9.57 9.76
C ALA A 487 20.25 -10.85 10.62
N ASP A 488 19.47 -10.84 11.70
CA ASP A 488 19.40 -11.91 12.71
C ASP A 488 18.25 -12.91 12.45
N ASN A 489 17.48 -12.69 11.38
CA ASN A 489 16.31 -13.47 11.02
C ASN A 489 16.44 -14.08 9.62
N PRO A 490 17.10 -15.25 9.47
CA PRO A 490 17.31 -15.89 8.17
C PRO A 490 15.99 -16.14 7.42
N GLY A 491 15.91 -15.62 6.20
CA GLY A 491 14.70 -15.61 5.40
C GLY A 491 14.81 -14.67 4.20
N VAL A 492 13.68 -14.44 3.53
CA VAL A 492 13.58 -13.42 2.48
C VAL A 492 12.50 -12.43 2.89
N TRP A 493 12.87 -11.16 2.99
CA TRP A 493 12.03 -10.11 3.54
C TRP A 493 11.84 -9.00 2.53
N MET A 494 10.58 -8.68 2.25
CA MET A 494 10.23 -7.58 1.35
C MET A 494 10.27 -6.25 2.10
N PHE A 495 10.82 -5.25 1.44
CA PHE A 495 10.75 -3.85 1.85
C PHE A 495 10.02 -3.07 0.77
N HIS A 496 8.86 -2.49 1.10
CA HIS A 496 8.01 -1.88 0.08
C HIS A 496 7.19 -0.70 0.60
N CYS A 497 6.71 0.14 -0.33
CA CYS A 497 5.66 1.11 -0.02
C CYS A 497 4.34 0.36 0.23
N HIS A 498 3.62 0.72 1.29
CA HIS A 498 2.36 0.09 1.65
C HIS A 498 1.13 0.77 1.03
N ILE A 499 1.32 1.76 0.15
CA ILE A 499 0.25 2.20 -0.76
C ILE A 499 0.13 1.13 -1.84
N GLU A 500 -1.04 0.50 -1.97
CA GLU A 500 -1.21 -0.67 -2.84
C GLU A 500 -0.85 -0.37 -4.28
N TRP A 501 -1.30 0.77 -4.77
CA TRP A 501 -1.03 1.22 -6.13
C TRP A 501 0.48 1.31 -6.40
N HIS A 502 1.26 1.80 -5.43
CA HIS A 502 2.71 1.94 -5.56
C HIS A 502 3.43 0.59 -5.54
N LEU A 503 2.96 -0.35 -4.72
CA LEU A 503 3.49 -1.72 -4.73
C LEU A 503 3.20 -2.41 -6.07
N GLU A 504 1.98 -2.29 -6.59
CA GLU A 504 1.55 -2.89 -7.87
C GLU A 504 2.34 -2.35 -9.07
N VAL A 505 2.84 -1.11 -9.01
CA VAL A 505 3.76 -0.56 -10.03
C VAL A 505 5.25 -0.72 -9.68
N GLY A 506 5.58 -1.49 -8.63
CA GLY A 506 6.92 -2.02 -8.37
C GLY A 506 7.78 -1.27 -7.35
N LEU A 507 7.18 -0.56 -6.39
CA LEU A 507 7.92 0.13 -5.31
C LEU A 507 8.34 -0.83 -4.19
N ALA A 508 9.21 -1.79 -4.50
CA ALA A 508 9.70 -2.81 -3.57
C ALA A 508 11.17 -3.20 -3.82
N VAL A 509 11.79 -3.80 -2.81
CA VAL A 509 13.06 -4.55 -2.91
C VAL A 509 13.01 -5.74 -1.96
N LEU A 510 13.92 -6.70 -2.15
CA LEU A 510 14.05 -7.89 -1.30
C LEU A 510 15.38 -7.90 -0.54
N PHE A 511 15.33 -8.30 0.73
CA PHE A 511 16.50 -8.61 1.55
C PHE A 511 16.55 -10.12 1.81
N ILE A 512 17.63 -10.76 1.36
CA ILE A 512 17.86 -12.19 1.45
C ILE A 512 18.85 -12.38 2.58
N GLU A 513 18.34 -12.70 3.76
CA GLU A 513 19.15 -12.78 4.98
C GLU A 513 19.63 -14.20 5.20
N ALA A 514 20.95 -14.34 5.38
CA ALA A 514 21.61 -15.56 5.83
C ALA A 514 21.12 -16.83 5.11
N PRO A 515 21.24 -16.88 3.77
CA PRO A 515 20.63 -17.92 2.95
C PRO A 515 21.08 -19.34 3.31
N ILE A 516 22.33 -19.51 3.74
CA ILE A 516 22.87 -20.81 4.16
C ILE A 516 22.26 -21.24 5.49
N GLU A 517 22.20 -20.32 6.46
CA GLU A 517 21.56 -20.58 7.75
C GLU A 517 20.07 -20.87 7.60
N ALA A 518 19.37 -20.19 6.67
CA ALA A 518 17.98 -20.47 6.36
C ALA A 518 17.80 -21.93 5.87
N GLN A 519 18.68 -22.41 4.97
CA GLN A 519 18.69 -23.79 4.48
C GLN A 519 18.97 -24.83 5.58
N GLU A 520 19.77 -24.47 6.59
CA GLU A 520 20.16 -25.39 7.68
C GLU A 520 19.11 -25.50 8.80
N ARG A 521 18.32 -24.45 9.03
CA ARG A 521 17.42 -24.36 10.20
C ARG A 521 16.11 -25.12 10.01
N ASN A 522 15.47 -25.00 8.86
CA ASN A 522 14.18 -25.61 8.58
C ASN A 522 14.04 -25.94 7.09
N ALA A 523 12.98 -26.68 6.75
CA ALA A 523 12.65 -26.99 5.37
C ALA A 523 11.24 -26.46 5.03
N VAL A 524 11.08 -26.00 3.79
CA VAL A 524 9.79 -25.58 3.27
C VAL A 524 8.83 -26.78 3.25
N PRO A 525 7.57 -26.63 3.70
CA PRO A 525 6.60 -27.71 3.64
C PRO A 525 6.33 -28.18 2.20
N GLN A 526 6.25 -29.50 2.00
CA GLN A 526 6.04 -30.08 0.66
C GLN A 526 4.75 -29.59 -0.01
N TYR A 527 3.67 -29.35 0.75
CA TYR A 527 2.41 -28.90 0.18
C TYR A 527 2.50 -27.52 -0.47
N LEU A 528 3.39 -26.64 0.00
CA LEU A 528 3.64 -25.34 -0.64
C LEU A 528 4.29 -25.55 -2.02
N ILE A 529 5.30 -26.44 -2.09
CA ILE A 529 5.97 -26.80 -3.35
C ILE A 529 4.95 -27.41 -4.33
N ASP A 530 4.09 -28.31 -3.86
CA ASP A 530 3.05 -28.95 -4.67
C ASP A 530 2.03 -27.93 -5.19
N GLN A 531 1.66 -26.93 -4.39
CA GLN A 531 0.78 -25.84 -4.80
C GLN A 531 1.38 -24.98 -5.90
N CYS A 532 2.67 -24.66 -5.81
CA CYS A 532 3.36 -23.91 -6.85
C CYS A 532 3.42 -24.70 -8.16
N ALA A 533 3.78 -25.99 -8.07
CA ALA A 533 3.80 -26.88 -9.23
C ALA A 533 2.41 -27.00 -9.88
N SER A 534 1.33 -27.05 -9.10
CA SER A 534 -0.05 -27.12 -9.62
C SER A 534 -0.46 -25.87 -10.42
N GLN A 535 0.21 -24.74 -10.17
CA GLN A 535 0.00 -23.46 -10.85
C GLN A 535 1.00 -23.23 -12.00
N ASN A 536 1.85 -24.22 -12.32
CA ASN A 536 2.97 -24.10 -13.27
C ASN A 536 4.00 -23.02 -12.88
N ILE A 537 4.14 -22.74 -11.58
CA ILE A 537 5.16 -21.85 -11.05
C ILE A 537 6.40 -22.69 -10.72
N ALA A 538 7.57 -22.20 -11.14
CA ALA A 538 8.81 -22.91 -10.89
C ALA A 538 9.14 -22.94 -9.38
N THR A 539 9.64 -24.08 -8.90
CA THR A 539 9.85 -24.34 -7.46
C THR A 539 11.31 -24.43 -7.06
N SER A 540 12.23 -24.23 -8.01
CA SER A 540 13.66 -24.31 -7.76
C SER A 540 14.44 -23.46 -8.75
N GLY A 541 15.63 -23.05 -8.33
CA GLY A 541 16.52 -22.22 -9.14
C GLY A 541 16.46 -20.75 -8.76
N ASN A 542 17.17 -19.93 -9.52
CA ASN A 542 17.25 -18.49 -9.36
C ASN A 542 15.91 -17.82 -9.72
N ALA A 543 15.86 -16.49 -9.66
CA ALA A 543 14.69 -15.69 -9.99
C ALA A 543 14.14 -15.94 -11.42
N ALA A 544 14.97 -16.47 -12.33
CA ALA A 544 14.62 -16.84 -13.70
C ALA A 544 14.38 -18.36 -13.90
N ALA A 545 14.32 -19.14 -12.81
CA ALA A 545 14.16 -20.59 -12.80
C ALA A 545 15.35 -21.40 -13.38
N HIS A 546 16.57 -20.85 -13.31
CA HIS A 546 17.81 -21.54 -13.71
C HIS A 546 18.66 -21.95 -12.50
N SER A 547 19.47 -23.00 -12.66
CA SER A 547 20.40 -23.44 -11.60
C SER A 547 21.67 -22.58 -11.49
N ASP A 548 22.03 -21.92 -12.59
CA ASP A 548 23.18 -21.00 -12.65
C ASP A 548 22.75 -19.64 -12.07
N PRO A 549 23.40 -19.13 -11.02
CA PRO A 549 23.03 -17.85 -10.41
C PRO A 549 23.12 -16.67 -11.38
N ASP A 550 23.97 -16.75 -12.41
CA ASP A 550 24.20 -15.65 -13.36
C ASP A 550 23.28 -15.72 -14.60
N ASP A 551 22.61 -16.84 -14.86
CA ASP A 551 21.68 -16.99 -15.99
C ASP A 551 20.30 -16.44 -15.63
N LEU A 552 20.05 -15.17 -15.95
CA LEU A 552 18.75 -14.52 -15.74
C LEU A 552 17.90 -14.45 -17.02
N VAL A 553 18.18 -15.30 -18.02
CA VAL A 553 17.42 -15.30 -19.27
C VAL A 553 15.97 -15.68 -19.00
N GLY A 554 15.05 -14.77 -19.32
CA GLY A 554 13.60 -14.95 -19.14
C GLY A 554 13.05 -14.29 -17.87
N LEU A 555 13.90 -13.74 -17.00
CA LEU A 555 13.44 -12.91 -15.88
C LEU A 555 12.62 -11.73 -16.41
N PRO A 556 11.43 -11.44 -15.85
CA PRO A 556 10.71 -10.20 -16.12
C PRO A 556 11.61 -9.00 -15.77
N ALA A 557 11.92 -8.20 -16.79
CA ALA A 557 12.76 -7.03 -16.68
C ALA A 557 12.08 -5.83 -17.32
N GLY A 558 12.28 -4.66 -16.71
CA GLY A 558 11.56 -3.45 -17.09
C GLY A 558 10.16 -3.37 -16.46
N PRO A 559 9.33 -2.43 -16.88
CA PRO A 559 9.62 -1.44 -17.91
C PRO A 559 10.76 -0.51 -17.48
N PHE A 560 11.40 0.18 -18.43
CA PHE A 560 12.61 0.96 -18.18
C PHE A 560 12.35 2.46 -18.29
N PRO A 561 13.10 3.31 -17.55
CA PRO A 561 12.97 4.76 -17.69
C PRO A 561 13.13 5.18 -19.15
N GLN A 562 12.29 6.12 -19.60
CA GLN A 562 12.38 6.62 -20.95
C GLN A 562 13.72 7.29 -21.21
N ILE A 563 14.37 6.95 -22.32
CA ILE A 563 15.48 7.75 -22.84
C ILE A 563 14.88 9.02 -23.44
N LEU A 564 14.88 10.10 -22.65
CA LEU A 564 14.42 11.43 -23.08
C LEU A 564 15.30 11.93 -24.24
N GLY A 565 14.69 12.10 -25.42
CA GLY A 565 15.40 12.56 -26.62
C GLY A 565 14.71 12.23 -27.93
N TRP A 566 15.28 12.73 -29.04
CA TRP A 566 14.76 12.46 -30.38
C TRP A 566 15.14 11.04 -30.84
N ARG A 567 14.17 10.12 -30.83
CA ARG A 567 14.34 8.81 -31.49
C ARG A 567 14.58 9.00 -33.00
N PRO A 568 15.31 8.12 -33.70
CA PRO A 568 15.55 8.25 -35.15
C PRO A 568 14.27 8.44 -35.98
N LYS A 569 13.16 7.80 -35.56
CA LYS A 569 11.83 8.01 -36.15
C LYS A 569 11.29 9.43 -35.94
N GLY A 570 11.47 9.99 -34.75
CA GLY A 570 11.10 11.38 -34.43
C GLY A 570 11.94 12.39 -35.20
N ILE A 571 13.26 12.16 -35.31
CA ILE A 571 14.15 12.98 -36.16
C ILE A 571 13.66 12.93 -37.60
N GLY A 572 13.35 11.75 -38.12
CA GLY A 572 12.84 11.57 -39.48
C GLY A 572 11.48 12.24 -39.70
N ALA A 573 10.55 12.12 -38.75
CA ALA A 573 9.26 12.79 -38.80
C ALA A 573 9.39 14.31 -38.79
N MET A 574 10.21 14.86 -37.89
CA MET A 574 10.49 16.30 -37.82
C MET A 574 11.19 16.80 -39.09
N ALA A 575 12.17 16.07 -39.61
CA ALA A 575 12.81 16.38 -40.89
C ALA A 575 11.79 16.38 -42.04
N GLY A 576 10.84 15.44 -42.03
CA GLY A 576 9.72 15.39 -42.98
C GLY A 576 8.80 16.61 -42.86
N CYS A 577 8.39 17.00 -41.66
CA CYS A 577 7.59 18.19 -41.40
C CYS A 577 8.29 19.49 -41.83
N VAL A 578 9.59 19.62 -41.53
CA VAL A 578 10.39 20.76 -41.96
C VAL A 578 10.50 20.79 -43.49
N LEU A 579 10.75 19.65 -44.13
CA LEU A 579 10.84 19.55 -45.58
C LEU A 579 9.52 19.93 -46.27
N THR A 580 8.38 19.44 -45.78
CA THR A 580 7.07 19.78 -46.35
C THR A 580 6.72 21.25 -46.15
N ALA A 581 7.04 21.83 -44.99
CA ALA A 581 6.89 23.26 -44.75
C ALA A 581 7.74 24.10 -45.71
N VAL A 582 9.01 23.73 -45.92
CA VAL A 582 9.92 24.41 -46.87
C VAL A 582 9.40 24.30 -48.31
N ILE A 583 8.97 23.12 -48.75
CA ILE A 583 8.37 22.93 -50.08
C ILE A 583 7.10 23.76 -50.24
N GLY A 584 6.25 23.81 -49.21
CA GLY A 584 5.04 24.64 -49.21
C GLY A 584 5.37 26.12 -49.36
N MET A 585 6.31 26.64 -48.57
CA MET A 585 6.80 28.02 -48.67
C MET A 585 7.40 28.33 -50.04
N LEU A 586 8.20 27.43 -50.61
CA LEU A 586 8.78 27.58 -51.95
C LEU A 586 7.70 27.60 -53.03
N THR A 587 6.65 26.78 -52.89
CA THR A 587 5.54 26.70 -53.85
C THR A 587 4.70 27.97 -53.81
N VAL A 588 4.39 28.50 -52.61
CA VAL A 588 3.71 29.78 -52.45
C VAL A 588 4.54 30.92 -53.03
N THR A 589 5.86 30.93 -52.75
CA THR A 589 6.78 31.94 -53.30
C THR A 589 6.86 31.85 -54.82
N TRP A 590 6.94 30.64 -55.38
CA TRP A 590 6.92 30.42 -56.82
C TRP A 590 5.61 30.88 -57.46
N TYR A 591 4.46 30.61 -56.83
CA TYR A 591 3.17 31.09 -57.32
C TYR A 591 3.05 32.63 -57.23
N ALA A 592 3.57 33.25 -56.16
CA ALA A 592 3.57 34.70 -56.00
C ALA A 592 4.56 35.41 -56.95
N LEU A 593 5.67 34.76 -57.31
CA LEU A 593 6.65 35.26 -58.30
C LEU A 593 6.28 34.88 -59.74
N GLY A 594 5.45 33.86 -59.92
CA GLY A 594 4.86 33.46 -61.19
C GLY A 594 3.97 34.59 -61.69
N GLY A 595 4.51 35.36 -62.63
CA GLY A 595 3.95 36.63 -63.08
C GLY A 595 2.45 36.57 -63.35
N HIS A 596 1.76 37.62 -62.91
CA HIS A 596 0.42 37.96 -63.40
C HIS A 596 0.41 37.79 -64.93
N ILE A 597 -0.44 36.88 -65.43
CA ILE A 597 -0.79 36.84 -66.85
C ILE A 597 -1.17 38.27 -67.21
N SER A 598 -0.44 38.87 -68.15
CA SER A 598 -0.69 40.27 -68.50
C SER A 598 -2.11 40.40 -69.03
N ASP A 599 -2.77 41.55 -68.84
CA ASP A 599 -4.11 41.79 -69.44
C ASP A 599 -4.12 41.48 -70.94
N ALA A 600 -2.98 41.67 -71.63
CA ALA A 600 -2.78 41.33 -73.04
C ALA A 600 -2.76 39.82 -73.34
N GLU A 601 -2.27 38.98 -72.43
CA GLU A 601 -2.32 37.52 -72.56
C GLU A 601 -3.71 36.98 -72.22
N MET A 602 -4.40 37.55 -71.23
CA MET A 602 -5.83 37.27 -70.99
C MET A 602 -6.69 37.66 -72.19
N GLU A 603 -6.52 38.86 -72.74
CA GLU A 603 -7.21 39.29 -73.97
C GLU A 603 -6.87 38.39 -75.17
N HIS A 604 -5.64 37.85 -75.24
CA HIS A 604 -5.26 36.91 -76.29
C HIS A 604 -6.01 35.57 -76.15
N GLU A 605 -6.10 35.02 -74.94
CA GLU A 605 -6.86 33.80 -74.68
C GLU A 605 -8.37 34.02 -74.87
N GLU A 606 -8.92 35.15 -74.43
CA GLU A 606 -10.32 35.52 -74.69
C GLU A 606 -10.60 35.67 -76.19
N ARG A 607 -9.67 36.26 -76.96
CA ARG A 607 -9.80 36.37 -78.42
C ARG A 607 -9.75 35.00 -79.10
N ILE A 608 -8.87 34.10 -78.67
CA ILE A 608 -8.83 32.71 -79.15
C ILE A 608 -10.15 31.98 -78.81
N ALA A 609 -10.68 32.17 -77.60
CA ALA A 609 -11.96 31.60 -77.19
C ALA A 609 -13.15 32.18 -77.98
N ALA A 610 -13.14 33.48 -78.27
CA ALA A 610 -14.13 34.16 -79.10
C ALA A 610 -14.09 33.69 -80.57
N GLU A 611 -12.90 33.56 -81.15
CA GLU A 611 -12.72 33.01 -82.51
C GLU A 611 -13.15 31.54 -82.59
N ALA A 612 -12.87 30.73 -81.55
CA ALA A 612 -13.36 29.36 -81.45
C ALA A 612 -14.91 29.30 -81.36
N LYS A 613 -15.53 30.27 -80.67
CA LYS A 613 -16.99 30.40 -80.57
C LYS A 613 -17.62 30.85 -81.90
N GLU A 614 -17.00 31.78 -82.63
CA GLU A 614 -17.43 32.16 -83.99
C GLU A 614 -17.30 31.02 -85.00
N ARG A 615 -16.21 30.23 -84.96
CA ARG A 615 -16.05 29.03 -85.80
C ARG A 615 -17.16 28.00 -85.53
N ARG A 616 -17.56 27.81 -84.26
CA ARG A 616 -18.70 26.96 -83.89
C ARG A 616 -20.05 27.54 -84.37
N GLY A 617 -20.24 28.86 -84.32
CA GLY A 617 -21.44 29.55 -84.80
C GLY A 617 -21.67 29.47 -86.32
N ARG A 618 -20.60 29.60 -87.12
CA ARG A 618 -20.66 29.45 -88.60
C ARG A 618 -21.00 28.03 -89.04
N PHE A 619 -20.53 27.02 -88.31
CA PHE A 619 -20.86 25.61 -88.57
C PHE A 619 -22.34 25.27 -88.30
N LEU A 620 -22.96 25.90 -87.31
CA LEU A 620 -24.37 25.71 -86.96
C LEU A 620 -25.34 26.49 -87.88
N GLY A 621 -24.89 27.57 -88.55
CA GLY A 621 -25.68 28.34 -89.51
C GLY A 621 -25.86 27.64 -90.88
N LEU A 622 -24.84 26.93 -91.36
CA LEU A 622 -24.91 26.15 -92.61
C LEU A 622 -25.79 24.88 -92.48
N ALA A 623 -25.89 24.30 -91.28
CA ALA A 623 -26.75 23.14 -91.01
C ALA A 623 -28.26 23.48 -90.96
N LYS A 624 -28.64 24.76 -90.81
CA LYS A 624 -30.05 25.19 -90.75
C LYS A 624 -30.69 25.48 -92.11
N VAL A 625 -29.90 25.66 -93.17
CA VAL A 625 -30.42 25.96 -94.52
C VAL A 625 -30.83 24.68 -95.29
N PHE A 626 -30.32 23.50 -94.91
CA PHE A 626 -30.65 22.22 -95.57
C PHE A 626 -31.87 21.47 -95.00
N LYS A 627 -32.67 22.07 -94.12
CA LYS A 627 -33.84 21.42 -93.47
C LYS A 627 -35.21 21.95 -93.91
N ARG A 628 -35.29 22.58 -95.09
CA ARG A 628 -36.55 22.95 -95.78
C ARG A 628 -36.42 22.75 -97.30
N SER A 629 -36.65 21.52 -97.75
CA SER A 629 -37.29 21.16 -99.04
C SER A 629 -37.62 19.67 -99.03
#